data_AF-A0A5M9JIG8-F1
#
_entry.id   AF-A0A5M9JIG8-F1
#
_cell.length_a   1.000
_cell.length_b   1.000
_cell.length_c   1.000
_cell.angle_alpha   90.00
_cell.angle_beta   90.00
_cell.angle_gamma   90.00
#
_symmetry.space_group_name_H-M   'P 1'
#
loop_
_entity.id
_entity.type
_entity.pdbx_description
1 polymer ?
#
loop_
_entity_poly.entity_id
_entity_poly.type
_entity_poly.pdbx_seq_one_letter_code
_entity_poly.pdbx_strand_id
1 'polypeptide(L)'
;MVADVKRVIKLITEQRNIDKPALQEGFPMKSWNIEIYVLDEAGNERPATCFSKAVYNLHPTFPNPTQTFTEPPFRCENEGWDGPVPGDENGGVSRKKDADGKKRKRTGQIDMEKLAEGLIKLQEDDLLHVVQMIHDNKSEDTYTKNDIDQGEFHVDLYTLPESLVKMLWDFVNAPNKAY
;
A
#
# COMPACT_ATOMS: atom_id res chain seq x y z
N MET A 1 28.04 -32.16 -9.40
CA MET A 1 26.85 -31.74 -8.63
C MET A 1 27.21 -30.43 -7.96
N VAL A 2 26.54 -29.33 -8.30
CA VAL A 2 26.70 -28.08 -7.55
C VAL A 2 25.75 -28.20 -6.36
N ALA A 3 26.29 -28.14 -5.14
CA ALA A 3 25.48 -28.15 -3.93
C ALA A 3 24.74 -26.83 -3.82
N ASP A 4 23.42 -26.88 -3.64
CA ASP A 4 22.60 -25.71 -3.35
C ASP A 4 22.92 -25.23 -1.93
N VAL A 5 23.39 -23.98 -1.79
CA VAL A 5 23.76 -23.39 -0.49
C VAL A 5 22.63 -22.49 -0.04
N LYS A 6 21.94 -22.90 1.03
CA LYS A 6 20.90 -22.08 1.67
C LYS A 6 21.55 -21.12 2.66
N ARG A 7 21.23 -19.83 2.54
CA ARG A 7 21.60 -18.79 3.51
C ARG A 7 20.35 -18.10 4.02
N VAL A 8 20.38 -17.71 5.28
CA VAL A 8 19.27 -16.95 5.89
C VAL A 8 19.60 -15.47 5.81
N ILE A 9 18.67 -14.69 5.26
CA ILE A 9 18.79 -13.24 5.17
C ILE A 9 17.94 -12.62 6.28
N LYS A 10 18.53 -11.68 7.02
CA LYS A 10 17.85 -10.89 8.04
C LYS A 10 17.70 -9.47 7.53
N LEU A 11 16.46 -9.05 7.34
CA LEU A 11 16.12 -7.66 7.05
C LEU A 11 15.82 -6.97 8.38
N ILE A 12 16.51 -5.86 8.63
CA ILE A 12 16.25 -4.98 9.77
C ILE A 12 15.57 -3.74 9.23
N THR A 13 14.43 -3.39 9.80
CA THR A 13 13.67 -2.20 9.43
C THR A 13 13.43 -1.39 10.68
N GLU A 14 14.03 -0.21 10.78
CA GLU A 14 13.74 0.74 11.86
C GLU A 14 12.79 1.81 11.34
N GLN A 15 11.82 2.19 12.16
CA GLN A 15 10.93 3.31 11.87
C GLN A 15 10.77 4.18 13.11
N ARG A 16 10.81 5.50 12.92
CA ARG A 16 10.58 6.50 13.95
C ARG A 16 9.59 7.54 13.47
N ASN A 17 8.69 7.96 14.35
CA ASN A 17 7.85 9.12 14.08
C ASN A 17 8.73 10.38 14.09
N ILE A 18 8.53 11.27 13.12
CA ILE A 18 9.22 12.55 13.04
C ILE A 18 8.21 13.67 13.31
N ASP A 19 8.66 14.75 13.95
CA ASP A 19 7.85 15.93 14.28
C ASP A 19 7.65 16.85 13.06
N LYS A 20 7.54 16.26 11.86
CA LYS A 20 7.20 17.02 10.65
C LYS A 20 5.68 17.16 10.55
N PRO A 21 5.17 18.31 10.05
CA PRO A 21 3.75 18.46 9.79
C PRO A 21 3.31 17.36 8.83
N ALA A 22 2.24 16.67 9.20
CA ALA A 22 1.67 15.63 8.37
C ALA A 22 1.27 16.23 7.02
N LEU A 23 1.92 15.79 5.94
CA LEU A 23 1.52 16.14 4.57
C LEU A 23 0.11 15.63 4.24
N GLN A 24 -0.35 14.62 4.96
CA GLN A 24 -1.68 14.02 4.84
C GLN A 24 -2.41 14.07 6.18
N GLU A 25 -3.62 14.64 6.21
CA GLU A 25 -4.42 14.74 7.42
C GLU A 25 -4.60 13.36 8.09
N GLY A 26 -4.07 13.21 9.32
CA GLY A 26 -4.25 12.04 10.15
C GLY A 26 -3.06 11.07 10.21
N PHE A 27 -2.09 11.17 9.30
CA PHE A 27 -0.92 10.28 9.26
C PHE A 27 0.37 11.01 9.67
N PRO A 28 0.95 10.67 10.84
CA PRO A 28 2.21 11.28 11.25
C PRO A 28 3.31 10.83 10.30
N MET A 29 4.15 11.76 9.90
CA MET A 29 5.30 11.45 9.05
C MET A 29 6.26 10.55 9.83
N LYS A 30 6.81 9.53 9.16
CA LYS A 30 7.75 8.58 9.75
C LYS A 30 9.04 8.59 8.94
N SER A 31 10.16 8.51 9.62
CA SER A 31 11.45 8.21 9.02
C SER A 31 11.70 6.73 9.23
N TRP A 32 11.96 6.00 8.17
CA TRP A 32 12.28 4.58 8.23
C TRP A 32 13.59 4.29 7.52
N ASN A 33 14.31 3.29 8.02
CA ASN A 33 15.49 2.74 7.38
C ASN A 33 15.32 1.22 7.18
N ILE A 34 15.98 0.67 6.17
CA ILE A 34 16.05 -0.77 5.94
C ILE A 34 17.52 -1.15 5.76
N GLU A 35 17.96 -2.19 6.46
CA GLU A 35 19.29 -2.76 6.38
C GLU A 35 19.20 -4.26 6.14
N ILE A 36 20.12 -4.80 5.33
CA ILE A 36 20.16 -6.21 4.94
C ILE A 36 21.41 -6.87 5.53
N TYR A 37 21.19 -7.91 6.32
CA TYR A 37 22.22 -8.74 6.93
C TYR A 37 22.05 -10.20 6.50
N VAL A 38 23.15 -10.96 6.54
CA VAL A 38 23.14 -12.41 6.33
C VAL A 38 23.43 -13.07 7.67
N LEU A 39 22.68 -14.11 8.01
CA LEU A 39 22.96 -14.94 9.17
C LEU A 39 23.87 -16.09 8.77
N ASP A 40 24.96 -16.26 9.52
CA ASP A 40 25.90 -17.38 9.39
C ASP A 40 25.33 -18.67 10.03
N GLU A 41 25.98 -19.83 9.88
CA GLU A 41 25.54 -21.10 10.49
C GLU A 41 25.46 -21.03 12.02
N ALA A 42 26.24 -20.13 12.64
CA ALA A 42 26.21 -19.84 14.07
C ALA A 42 25.11 -18.84 14.49
N GLY A 43 24.29 -18.34 13.56
CA GLY A 43 23.27 -17.31 13.83
C GLY A 43 23.82 -15.90 14.02
N ASN A 44 25.10 -15.68 13.70
CA ASN A 44 25.74 -14.36 13.80
C ASN A 44 25.39 -13.49 12.59
N GLU A 45 25.15 -12.21 12.84
CA GLU A 45 24.88 -11.20 11.82
C GLU A 45 26.17 -10.85 11.09
N ARG A 46 26.22 -11.14 9.79
CA ARG A 46 27.31 -10.76 8.89
C ARG A 46 26.82 -9.76 7.84
N PRO A 47 27.70 -8.87 7.37
CA PRO A 47 27.39 -8.01 6.23
C PRO A 47 27.03 -8.87 5.03
N ALA A 48 25.99 -8.47 4.29
CA ALA A 48 25.45 -9.23 3.17
C ALA A 48 26.32 -9.12 1.89
N THR A 49 27.63 -9.37 2.02
CA THR A 49 28.62 -9.30 0.93
C THR A 49 28.38 -10.32 -0.19
N CYS A 50 27.48 -11.28 0.02
CA CYS A 50 27.04 -12.19 -1.02
C CYS A 50 26.18 -11.54 -2.10
N PHE A 51 25.63 -10.35 -1.84
CA PHE A 51 24.89 -9.58 -2.84
C PHE A 51 25.79 -8.51 -3.43
N SER A 52 25.75 -8.37 -4.77
CA SER A 52 26.46 -7.31 -5.47
C SER A 52 25.69 -5.99 -5.46
N LYS A 53 24.35 -6.07 -5.38
CA LYS A 53 23.46 -4.91 -5.27
C LYS A 53 22.13 -5.31 -4.64
N ALA A 54 21.52 -4.38 -3.92
CA ALA A 54 20.13 -4.43 -3.48
C ALA A 54 19.35 -3.32 -4.19
N VAL A 55 18.17 -3.63 -4.69
CA VAL A 55 17.27 -2.66 -5.33
C VAL A 55 16.00 -2.60 -4.48
N TYR A 56 15.73 -1.45 -3.89
CA TYR A 56 14.51 -1.17 -3.17
C TYR A 56 13.50 -0.52 -4.11
N ASN A 57 12.37 -1.18 -4.30
CA ASN A 57 11.24 -0.65 -5.04
C ASN A 57 10.26 -0.05 -4.04
N LEU A 58 10.29 1.26 -3.92
CA LEU A 58 9.41 2.06 -3.10
C LEU A 58 8.17 2.46 -3.90
N HIS A 59 7.17 2.94 -3.18
CA HIS A 59 5.94 3.43 -3.76
C HIS A 59 6.21 4.57 -4.78
N PRO A 60 5.48 4.65 -5.91
CA PRO A 60 5.67 5.69 -6.94
C PRO A 60 5.45 7.13 -6.45
N THR A 61 4.88 7.32 -5.26
CA THR A 61 4.74 8.62 -4.60
C THR A 61 6.08 9.20 -4.12
N PHE A 62 7.12 8.37 -3.98
CA PHE A 62 8.46 8.86 -3.65
C PHE A 62 9.13 9.44 -4.91
N PRO A 63 9.87 10.55 -4.78
CA PRO A 63 10.60 11.13 -5.91
C PRO A 63 11.64 10.17 -6.51
N ASN A 64 12.14 9.23 -5.70
CA ASN A 64 13.04 8.17 -6.12
C ASN A 64 12.45 6.81 -5.70
N PRO A 65 11.52 6.24 -6.51
CA PRO A 65 10.86 5.00 -6.16
C PRO A 65 11.82 3.81 -6.25
N THR A 66 12.75 3.79 -7.21
CA THR A 66 13.74 2.72 -7.31
C THR A 66 15.09 3.16 -6.76
N GLN A 67 15.46 2.69 -5.58
CA GLN A 67 16.75 3.01 -4.95
C GLN A 67 17.68 1.80 -5.02
N THR A 68 18.83 1.97 -5.66
CA THR A 68 19.83 0.90 -5.80
C THR A 68 21.03 1.16 -4.90
N PHE A 69 21.37 0.18 -4.07
CA PHE A 69 22.54 0.21 -3.22
C PHE A 69 23.48 -0.92 -3.61
N THR A 70 24.79 -0.63 -3.68
CA THR A 70 25.83 -1.60 -4.06
C THR A 70 26.70 -2.03 -2.90
N GLU A 71 26.61 -1.33 -1.77
CA GLU A 71 27.46 -1.56 -0.61
C GLU A 71 26.65 -2.07 0.59
N PRO A 72 27.09 -3.14 1.29
CA PRO A 72 26.46 -3.57 2.53
C PRO A 72 26.64 -2.49 3.62
N PRO A 73 25.65 -2.27 4.50
CA PRO A 73 24.46 -3.08 4.76
C PRO A 73 23.25 -2.76 3.87
N PHE A 74 23.48 -2.17 2.68
CA PHE A 74 22.43 -1.76 1.74
C PHE A 74 21.40 -0.84 2.40
N ARG A 75 21.89 0.06 3.28
CA ARG A 75 21.03 0.90 4.11
C ARG A 75 20.24 1.87 3.25
N CYS A 76 18.92 1.68 3.23
CA CYS A 76 17.97 2.54 2.54
C CYS A 76 17.23 3.37 3.59
N GLU A 77 17.36 4.69 3.56
CA GLU A 77 16.69 5.59 4.51
C GLU A 77 15.73 6.51 3.75
N ASN A 78 14.47 6.54 4.15
CA ASN A 78 13.44 7.38 3.54
C ASN A 78 12.47 7.93 4.58
N GLU A 79 11.78 9.00 4.20
CA GLU A 79 10.77 9.65 5.02
C GLU A 79 9.42 9.58 4.31
N GLY A 80 8.43 8.96 4.94
CA GLY A 80 7.13 8.73 4.34
C GLY A 80 6.04 8.54 5.38
N TRP A 81 4.80 8.67 4.93
CA TRP A 81 3.63 8.26 5.69
C TRP A 81 3.33 6.77 5.48
N ASP A 82 3.73 6.24 4.32
CA ASP A 82 3.73 4.81 3.99
C ASP A 82 5.11 4.23 4.35
N GLY A 83 5.11 3.17 5.16
CA GLY A 83 6.33 2.44 5.51
C GLY A 83 6.88 1.68 4.31
N PRO A 84 8.05 1.02 4.43
CA PRO A 84 8.52 0.18 3.35
C PRO A 84 7.54 -0.99 3.17
N VAL A 85 6.93 -1.06 1.99
CA VAL A 85 6.10 -2.19 1.58
C VAL A 85 6.99 -3.43 1.60
N PRO A 86 6.79 -4.39 2.53
CA PRO A 86 7.51 -5.65 2.45
C PRO A 86 7.06 -6.31 1.16
N GLY A 87 7.99 -6.47 0.23
CA GLY A 87 7.78 -7.22 -1.01
C GLY A 87 7.10 -8.55 -0.67
N ASP A 88 6.03 -8.79 -1.39
CA ASP A 88 5.20 -9.98 -1.29
C ASP A 88 6.07 -11.25 -1.43
N GLU A 89 5.55 -12.37 -0.90
CA GLU A 89 6.04 -13.74 -1.08
C GLU A 89 7.09 -14.28 -0.07
N ASN A 90 6.57 -15.00 0.93
CA ASN A 90 7.19 -16.09 1.70
C ASN A 90 8.12 -15.77 2.89
N GLY A 91 7.49 -15.64 4.07
CA GLY A 91 7.88 -16.39 5.27
C GLY A 91 8.65 -15.66 6.38
N GLY A 92 8.00 -15.48 7.53
CA GLY A 92 8.72 -15.45 8.81
C GLY A 92 8.50 -14.25 9.73
N VAL A 93 7.35 -14.25 10.42
CA VAL A 93 7.15 -13.90 11.85
C VAL A 93 8.04 -12.80 12.47
N SER A 94 7.40 -11.72 12.93
CA SER A 94 7.74 -11.13 14.23
C SER A 94 6.49 -10.94 15.07
N ARG A 95 6.33 -11.84 16.05
CA ARG A 95 5.32 -11.79 17.10
C ARG A 95 5.82 -10.91 18.25
N LYS A 96 4.95 -9.99 18.68
CA LYS A 96 4.71 -9.48 20.05
C LYS A 96 5.83 -8.59 20.63
N LYS A 97 5.57 -7.56 21.44
CA LYS A 97 4.48 -7.20 22.38
C LYS A 97 4.80 -5.72 22.80
N ASP A 98 3.89 -4.81 23.11
CA ASP A 98 3.09 -4.61 24.33
C ASP A 98 2.27 -3.31 24.10
N ALA A 99 0.95 -3.32 24.30
CA ALA A 99 0.23 -2.83 25.49
C ALA A 99 -0.18 -1.34 25.46
N ASP A 100 -1.50 -1.17 25.55
CA ASP A 100 -2.27 -0.01 26.05
C ASP A 100 -2.30 1.29 25.24
N GLY A 101 -3.52 1.72 24.86
CA GLY A 101 -3.73 3.08 24.33
C GLY A 101 -4.86 3.25 23.31
N LYS A 102 -6.10 3.06 23.74
CA LYS A 102 -7.29 3.87 23.38
C LYS A 102 -7.26 4.71 22.07
N LYS A 103 -8.21 4.39 21.17
CA LYS A 103 -8.79 5.19 20.04
C LYS A 103 -7.94 5.33 18.76
N ARG A 104 -8.47 4.77 17.66
CA ARG A 104 -8.89 5.52 16.46
C ARG A 104 -9.83 4.65 15.62
N LYS A 105 -11.13 4.77 15.89
CA LYS A 105 -12.22 4.28 15.05
C LYS A 105 -12.49 5.38 14.02
N ARG A 106 -12.49 5.06 12.71
CA ARG A 106 -13.33 5.65 11.62
C ARG A 106 -12.75 5.61 10.17
N THR A 107 -12.18 4.50 9.71
CA THR A 107 -12.09 4.27 8.24
C THR A 107 -12.26 2.82 7.79
N GLY A 108 -12.09 1.83 8.67
CA GLY A 108 -12.33 0.41 8.35
C GLY A 108 -13.79 -0.05 8.34
N GLN A 109 -14.71 0.70 7.72
CA GLN A 109 -16.13 0.30 7.60
C GLN A 109 -16.67 0.40 6.17
N ILE A 110 -15.79 0.35 5.16
CA ILE A 110 -16.19 0.22 3.76
C ILE A 110 -15.81 -1.20 3.34
N ASP A 111 -16.81 -2.05 3.22
CA ASP A 111 -16.63 -3.41 2.72
C ASP A 111 -16.47 -3.31 1.19
N MET A 112 -15.22 -3.35 0.69
CA MET A 112 -14.92 -3.23 -0.75
C MET A 112 -15.68 -4.26 -1.60
N GLU A 113 -15.90 -5.45 -1.03
CA GLU A 113 -16.66 -6.53 -1.66
C GLU A 113 -18.14 -6.15 -1.84
N LYS A 114 -18.77 -5.56 -0.81
CA LYS A 114 -20.15 -5.06 -0.90
C LYS A 114 -20.26 -3.83 -1.79
N LEU A 115 -19.22 -3.00 -1.86
CA LEU A 115 -19.20 -1.84 -2.74
C LEU A 115 -19.27 -2.30 -4.19
N ALA A 116 -18.42 -3.25 -4.57
CA ALA A 116 -18.41 -3.86 -5.89
C ALA A 116 -19.78 -4.50 -6.22
N GLU A 117 -20.35 -5.27 -5.28
CA GLU A 117 -21.68 -5.88 -5.45
C GLU A 117 -22.81 -4.86 -5.60
N GLY A 118 -22.73 -3.72 -4.91
CA GLY A 118 -23.74 -2.69 -5.00
C GLY A 118 -23.63 -1.86 -6.26
N LEU A 119 -22.41 -1.58 -6.73
CA LEU A 119 -22.15 -0.87 -7.99
C LEU A 119 -22.68 -1.63 -9.21
N ILE A 120 -22.54 -2.95 -9.25
CA ILE A 120 -23.10 -3.78 -10.34
C ILE A 120 -24.63 -3.92 -10.28
N LYS A 121 -25.26 -3.56 -9.16
CA LYS A 121 -26.72 -3.60 -8.95
C LYS A 121 -27.40 -2.26 -9.18
N LEU A 122 -26.65 -1.20 -9.44
CA LEU A 122 -27.20 0.12 -9.74
C LEU A 122 -27.95 0.12 -11.07
N GLN A 123 -28.97 0.98 -11.16
CA GLN A 123 -29.71 1.20 -12.40
C GLN A 123 -28.93 2.10 -13.35
N GLU A 124 -29.31 2.16 -14.63
CA GLU A 124 -28.60 2.92 -15.68
C GLU A 124 -28.39 4.40 -15.31
N ASP A 125 -29.40 5.06 -14.72
CA ASP A 125 -29.31 6.46 -14.23
C ASP A 125 -28.28 6.64 -13.10
N ASP A 126 -28.27 5.71 -12.14
CA ASP A 126 -27.34 5.73 -11.00
C ASP A 126 -25.91 5.41 -11.44
N LEU A 127 -25.76 4.50 -12.40
CA LEU A 127 -24.48 4.14 -13.00
C LEU A 127 -23.86 5.34 -13.74
N LEU A 128 -24.66 6.09 -14.49
CA LEU A 128 -24.25 7.33 -15.13
C LEU A 128 -23.77 8.36 -14.10
N HIS A 129 -24.48 8.51 -12.98
CA HIS A 129 -24.08 9.42 -11.92
C HIS A 129 -22.76 9.00 -11.27
N VAL A 130 -22.57 7.70 -11.03
CA VAL A 130 -21.32 7.14 -10.51
C VAL A 130 -20.15 7.36 -11.47
N VAL A 131 -20.33 7.09 -12.76
CA VAL A 131 -19.30 7.30 -13.78
C VAL A 131 -18.93 8.78 -13.87
N GLN A 132 -19.93 9.67 -13.86
CA GLN A 132 -19.72 11.12 -13.81
C GLN A 132 -18.92 11.51 -12.56
N MET A 133 -19.30 11.00 -11.39
CA MET A 133 -18.67 11.32 -10.10
C MET A 133 -17.22 10.83 -10.05
N ILE A 134 -16.95 9.64 -10.60
CA ILE A 134 -15.59 9.11 -10.80
C ILE A 134 -14.83 9.99 -11.78
N HIS A 135 -15.43 10.43 -12.89
CA HIS A 135 -14.73 11.25 -13.88
C HIS A 135 -14.41 12.67 -13.38
N ASP A 136 -15.27 13.25 -12.55
CA ASP A 136 -15.10 14.59 -11.96
C ASP A 136 -14.09 14.59 -10.80
N ASN A 137 -13.97 13.46 -10.09
CA ASN A 137 -13.08 13.30 -8.93
C ASN A 137 -11.93 12.32 -9.15
N LYS A 138 -11.69 11.87 -10.39
CA LYS A 138 -10.55 10.98 -10.70
C LYS A 138 -9.24 11.70 -10.42
N SER A 139 -8.31 10.99 -9.80
CA SER A 139 -6.93 11.43 -9.65
C SER A 139 -6.04 10.68 -10.66
N GLU A 140 -4.78 11.10 -10.83
CA GLU A 140 -3.83 10.40 -11.71
C GLU A 140 -3.57 8.94 -11.30
N ASP A 141 -3.82 8.60 -10.03
CA ASP A 141 -3.76 7.23 -9.50
C ASP A 141 -4.99 6.36 -9.81
N THR A 142 -6.08 6.94 -10.33
CA THR A 142 -7.34 6.22 -10.55
C THR A 142 -7.35 5.49 -11.89
N TYR A 143 -7.47 4.17 -11.84
CA TYR A 143 -7.58 3.34 -13.04
C TYR A 143 -9.05 3.16 -13.46
N THR A 144 -9.37 3.69 -14.64
CA THR A 144 -10.67 3.50 -15.31
C THR A 144 -10.43 3.09 -16.75
N LYS A 145 -11.17 2.08 -17.21
CA LYS A 145 -11.17 1.59 -18.59
C LYS A 145 -12.59 1.62 -19.12
N ASN A 146 -12.83 2.46 -20.12
CA ASN A 146 -14.14 2.64 -20.73
C ASN A 146 -14.17 1.95 -22.10
N ASP A 147 -14.85 0.82 -22.22
CA ASP A 147 -15.06 0.07 -23.46
C ASP A 147 -16.37 0.53 -24.13
N ILE A 148 -16.27 1.63 -24.88
CA ILE A 148 -17.39 2.35 -25.51
C ILE A 148 -18.11 1.50 -26.57
N ASP A 149 -17.42 0.54 -27.18
CA ASP A 149 -17.93 -0.34 -28.25
C ASP A 149 -18.75 -1.52 -27.69
N GLN A 150 -18.50 -1.88 -26.43
CA GLN A 150 -19.23 -2.93 -25.69
C GLN A 150 -20.20 -2.34 -24.65
N GLY A 151 -20.15 -1.03 -24.39
CA GLY A 151 -20.91 -0.39 -23.33
C GLY A 151 -20.45 -0.78 -21.93
N GLU A 152 -19.20 -1.23 -21.77
CA GLU A 152 -18.67 -1.73 -20.50
C GLU A 152 -17.70 -0.72 -19.86
N PHE A 153 -18.00 -0.33 -18.63
CA PHE A 153 -17.13 0.55 -17.84
C PHE A 153 -16.44 -0.25 -16.73
N HIS A 154 -15.13 -0.40 -16.83
CA HIS A 154 -14.29 -1.04 -15.83
C HIS A 154 -13.64 0.02 -14.95
N VAL A 155 -13.83 -0.07 -13.64
CA VAL A 155 -13.19 0.80 -12.65
C VAL A 155 -12.55 -0.05 -11.56
N ASP A 156 -11.31 0.29 -11.20
CA ASP A 156 -10.63 -0.37 -10.10
C ASP A 156 -10.87 0.38 -8.79
N LEU A 157 -11.69 -0.21 -7.91
CA LEU A 157 -12.08 0.35 -6.63
C LEU A 157 -10.92 0.53 -5.64
N TYR A 158 -9.84 -0.25 -5.78
CA TYR A 158 -8.65 -0.14 -4.94
C TYR A 158 -7.72 1.00 -5.37
N THR A 159 -7.90 1.50 -6.60
CA THR A 159 -7.18 2.65 -7.13
C THR A 159 -7.95 3.96 -6.95
N LEU A 160 -9.20 3.89 -6.47
CA LEU A 160 -10.00 5.07 -6.17
C LEU A 160 -9.53 5.68 -4.84
N PRO A 161 -9.44 7.02 -4.74
CA PRO A 161 -9.11 7.67 -3.49
C PRO A 161 -10.16 7.37 -2.42
N GLU A 162 -9.74 7.25 -1.16
CA GLU A 162 -10.64 6.90 -0.03
C GLU A 162 -11.86 7.85 0.08
N SER A 163 -11.71 9.11 -0.34
CA SER A 163 -12.80 10.09 -0.43
C SER A 163 -13.87 9.64 -1.43
N LEU A 164 -13.47 9.18 -2.61
CA LEU A 164 -14.36 8.71 -3.68
C LEU A 164 -14.95 7.35 -3.33
N VAL A 165 -14.16 6.42 -2.79
CA VAL A 165 -14.65 5.13 -2.29
C VAL A 165 -15.71 5.32 -1.22
N LYS A 166 -15.53 6.28 -0.31
CA LYS A 166 -16.52 6.63 0.69
C LYS A 166 -17.77 7.27 0.09
N MET A 167 -17.65 8.12 -0.92
CA MET A 167 -18.81 8.70 -1.62
C MET A 167 -19.59 7.63 -2.39
N LEU A 168 -18.90 6.73 -3.08
CA LEU A 168 -19.53 5.58 -3.76
C LEU A 168 -20.18 4.64 -2.76
N TRP A 169 -19.53 4.38 -1.63
CA TRP A 169 -20.08 3.55 -0.57
C TRP A 169 -21.34 4.16 0.06
N ASP A 170 -21.33 5.47 0.32
CA ASP A 170 -22.50 6.19 0.82
C ASP A 170 -23.61 6.20 -0.22
N PHE A 171 -23.28 6.39 -1.50
CA PHE A 171 -24.24 6.41 -2.60
C PHE A 171 -24.88 5.02 -2.83
N VAL A 172 -24.09 3.96 -2.80
CA VAL A 172 -24.54 2.57 -2.98
C VAL A 172 -25.34 2.07 -1.76
N ASN A 173 -24.97 2.49 -0.55
CA ASN A 173 -25.73 2.17 0.67
C ASN A 173 -26.85 3.16 0.97
N ALA A 174 -26.90 4.31 0.28
CA ALA A 174 -28.00 5.25 0.41
C ALA A 174 -29.26 4.52 -0.05
N PRO A 175 -30.26 4.36 0.82
CA PRO A 175 -31.52 3.79 0.40
C PRO A 175 -32.12 4.73 -0.64
N ASN A 176 -32.14 4.24 -1.88
CA ASN A 176 -32.76 4.78 -3.07
C ASN A 176 -33.73 5.93 -2.75
N LYS A 177 -33.34 7.18 -3.06
CA LYS A 177 -34.29 8.29 -3.07
C LYS A 177 -35.24 8.02 -4.22
N ALA A 178 -36.38 7.43 -3.88
CA ALA A 178 -37.58 7.46 -4.69
C ALA A 178 -37.76 8.88 -5.23
N TYR A 179 -37.58 9.03 -6.55
CA TYR A 179 -38.04 10.18 -7.31
C TYR A 179 -38.97 9.68 -8.39
#